data_AF-A0A1H7TYD4-F1
#
_entry.id   AF-A0A1H7TYD4-F1
#
_cell.length_a   1.000
_cell.length_b   1.000
_cell.length_c   1.000
_cell.angle_alpha   90.00
_cell.angle_beta   90.00
_cell.angle_gamma   90.00
#
_symmetry.space_group_name_H-M   'P 1'
#
loop_
_entity.id
_entity.type
_entity.pdbx_description
1 polymer ?
#
loop_
_entity_poly.entity_id
_entity_poly.type
_entity_poly.pdbx_seq_one_letter_code
_entity_poly.pdbx_strand_id
1 'polypeptide(L)'
;MLDAINFRGLCFDSEEGYEAMCMSLMKGKPNITFRHDWKERIVIGVEENGAASVVLHDAQGNPQLRLEVSKDGQTRVEGVTPAPAIR
;
A
#
# COMPACT_ATOMS: atom_id res chain seq x y z
N MET A 1 2.67 20.13 8.01
CA MET A 1 3.57 19.01 7.62
C MET A 1 2.79 17.70 7.46
N LEU A 2 1.72 17.43 8.23
CA LEU A 2 0.73 16.38 7.93
C LEU A 2 -0.45 16.90 7.07
N ASP A 3 -0.78 18.18 7.18
CA ASP A 3 -1.86 18.81 6.38
C ASP A 3 -1.56 18.84 4.87
N ALA A 4 -0.27 18.87 4.51
CA ALA A 4 0.17 18.89 3.11
C ALA A 4 -0.10 17.56 2.38
N ILE A 5 -0.25 16.46 3.11
CA ILE A 5 -0.56 15.12 2.57
C ILE A 5 -1.99 14.67 2.85
N ASN A 6 -2.80 15.53 3.49
CA ASN A 6 -4.18 15.23 3.91
C ASN A 6 -4.28 13.85 4.58
N PHE A 7 -3.36 13.60 5.50
CA PHE A 7 -3.26 12.36 6.26
C PHE A 7 -4.11 12.45 7.52
N ARG A 8 -4.91 11.41 7.78
CA ARG A 8 -5.58 11.20 9.06
C ARG A 8 -5.46 9.73 9.44
N GLY A 9 -4.75 9.38 10.51
CA GLY A 9 -4.56 7.98 10.84
C GLY A 9 -4.19 7.72 12.29
N LEU A 10 -4.26 6.44 12.63
CA LEU A 10 -3.73 5.84 13.85
C LEU A 10 -2.44 5.13 13.46
N CYS A 11 -1.33 5.51 14.08
CA CYS A 11 -0.02 4.92 13.82
C CYS A 11 0.57 4.31 15.09
N PHE A 12 1.37 3.26 14.88
CA PHE A 12 2.16 2.59 15.89
C PHE A 12 3.63 2.82 15.54
N ASP A 13 4.33 3.50 16.42
CA ASP A 13 5.75 3.81 16.23
C ASP A 13 6.63 2.58 16.52
N SER A 14 7.76 2.52 15.83
CA SER A 14 8.87 1.61 16.14
C SER A 14 9.73 2.18 17.27
N GLU A 15 10.57 1.32 17.85
CA GLU A 15 11.62 1.76 18.80
C GLU A 15 12.62 2.74 18.18
N GLU A 16 12.78 2.71 16.86
CA GLU A 16 13.67 3.59 16.10
C GLU A 16 13.04 4.96 15.77
N GLY A 17 11.76 5.16 16.08
CA GLY A 17 11.07 6.45 15.93
C GLY A 17 10.40 6.70 14.59
N TYR A 18 10.16 5.68 13.77
CA TYR A 18 9.29 5.76 12.58
C TYR A 18 7.96 5.05 12.80
N GLU A 19 6.91 5.45 12.08
CA GLU A 19 5.63 4.75 12.12
C GLU A 19 5.74 3.37 11.45
N ALA A 20 5.83 2.30 12.24
CA ALA A 20 5.95 0.92 11.76
C ALA A 20 4.64 0.40 11.18
N MET A 21 3.51 0.91 11.64
CA MET A 21 2.19 0.58 11.10
C MET A 21 1.29 1.78 11.18
N CYS A 22 0.54 2.06 10.12
CA CYS A 22 -0.51 3.08 10.13
C CYS A 22 -1.80 2.55 9.51
N MET A 23 -2.92 2.83 10.16
CA MET A 23 -4.27 2.74 9.58
C MET A 23 -4.77 4.16 9.36
N SER A 24 -4.99 4.54 8.10
CA SER A 24 -5.15 5.94 7.75
C SER A 24 -6.11 6.20 6.60
N LEU A 25 -6.45 7.47 6.45
CA LEU A 25 -6.97 8.06 5.24
C LEU A 25 -5.86 8.91 4.63
N MET A 26 -5.37 8.51 3.46
CA MET A 26 -4.42 9.28 2.65
C MET A 26 -5.19 9.96 1.52
N LYS A 27 -5.17 11.30 1.48
CA LYS A 27 -5.99 12.10 0.53
C LYS A 27 -7.47 11.67 0.52
N GLY A 28 -7.99 11.27 1.68
CA GLY A 28 -9.37 10.79 1.83
C GLY A 28 -9.63 9.33 1.42
N LYS A 29 -8.61 8.58 1.00
CA LYS A 29 -8.71 7.15 0.64
C LYS A 29 -8.18 6.26 1.77
N PRO A 30 -8.85 5.13 2.08
CA PRO A 30 -8.39 4.22 3.11
C PRO A 30 -7.06 3.58 2.73
N ASN A 31 -6.17 3.48 3.71
CA ASN A 31 -4.86 2.88 3.58
C ASN A 31 -4.43 2.21 4.90
N ILE A 32 -3.78 1.05 4.78
CA ILE A 32 -3.00 0.42 5.84
C ILE A 32 -1.59 0.23 5.30
N THR A 33 -0.59 0.73 6.02
CA THR A 33 0.81 0.59 5.64
C THR A 33 1.58 -0.07 6.77
N PHE A 34 2.42 -1.05 6.43
CA PHE A 34 3.41 -1.67 7.31
C PHE A 34 4.80 -1.26 6.81
N ARG A 35 5.62 -0.73 7.70
CA ARG A 35 7.00 -0.34 7.45
C ARG A 35 7.96 -1.19 8.26
N HIS A 36 9.16 -1.41 7.71
CA HIS A 36 10.31 -1.96 8.41
C HIS A 36 11.56 -1.27 7.88
N ASP A 37 12.49 -0.91 8.76
CA ASP A 37 13.70 -0.14 8.44
C ASP A 37 13.40 1.12 7.62
N TRP A 38 12.37 1.88 8.03
CA TRP A 38 11.90 3.10 7.35
C TRP A 38 11.36 2.89 5.92
N LYS A 39 11.23 1.64 5.46
CA LYS A 39 10.71 1.28 4.14
C LYS A 39 9.34 0.67 4.23
N GLU A 40 8.48 0.99 3.26
CA GLU A 40 7.21 0.28 3.10
C GLU A 40 7.49 -1.19 2.76
N ARG A 41 6.74 -2.09 3.40
CA ARG A 41 6.82 -3.53 3.18
C ARG A 41 5.51 -4.06 2.62
N ILE A 42 4.39 -3.58 3.18
CA ILE A 42 3.04 -3.97 2.78
C ILE A 42 2.19 -2.70 2.77
N VAL A 43 1.50 -2.46 1.65
CA VAL A 43 0.52 -1.38 1.52
C VAL A 43 -0.80 -1.99 1.07
N ILE A 44 -1.88 -1.68 1.78
CA ILE A 44 -3.24 -2.13 1.47
C ILE A 44 -4.12 -0.89 1.40
N GLY A 45 -4.89 -0.70 0.33
CA GLY A 45 -5.73 0.49 0.26
C GLY A 45 -6.52 0.65 -1.01
N VAL A 46 -6.97 1.88 -1.22
CA VAL A 46 -7.62 2.30 -2.46
C VAL A 46 -6.73 3.32 -3.16
N GLU A 47 -6.32 3.00 -4.38
CA GLU A 47 -5.49 3.82 -5.24
C GLU A 47 -6.26 5.06 -5.74
N GLU A 48 -5.55 6.04 -6.30
CA GLU A 48 -6.16 7.27 -6.84
C GLU A 48 -7.15 6.99 -7.99
N ASN A 49 -6.90 5.94 -8.78
CA ASN A 49 -7.82 5.47 -9.84
C ASN A 49 -9.06 4.75 -9.30
N GLY A 50 -9.17 4.57 -7.98
CA GLY A 50 -10.27 3.89 -7.30
C GLY A 50 -10.13 2.37 -7.20
N ALA A 51 -9.02 1.79 -7.65
CA ALA A 51 -8.77 0.36 -7.52
C ALA A 51 -8.41 -0.01 -6.08
N ALA A 52 -8.92 -1.14 -5.59
CA ALA A 52 -8.49 -1.72 -4.33
C ALA A 52 -7.19 -2.50 -4.57
N SER A 53 -6.16 -2.26 -3.77
CA SER A 53 -4.83 -2.85 -3.97
C SER A 53 -4.20 -3.43 -2.71
N VAL A 54 -3.35 -4.43 -2.92
CA VAL A 54 -2.33 -4.90 -1.98
C VAL A 54 -0.99 -4.90 -2.71
N VAL A 55 0.01 -4.21 -2.15
CA VAL A 55 1.35 -4.09 -2.73
C VAL A 55 2.39 -4.59 -1.73
N LEU A 56 3.20 -5.55 -2.15
CA LEU A 56 4.36 -6.03 -1.40
C LEU A 56 5.63 -5.43 -1.98
N HIS A 57 6.47 -4.91 -1.11
CA HIS A 57 7.75 -4.29 -1.48
C HIS A 57 8.92 -5.19 -1.06
N ASP A 58 10.10 -5.00 -1.66
CA ASP A 58 11.38 -5.56 -1.21
C ASP A 58 12.01 -4.74 -0.07
N ALA A 59 13.16 -5.19 0.45
CA ALA A 59 13.82 -4.54 1.59
C ALA A 59 14.33 -3.13 1.26
N GLN A 60 14.46 -2.80 -0.02
CA GLN A 60 14.87 -1.49 -0.50
C GLN A 60 13.67 -0.55 -0.68
N GLY A 61 12.44 -1.10 -0.65
CA GLY A 61 11.18 -0.40 -0.82
C GLY A 61 10.66 -0.42 -2.25
N ASN A 62 11.17 -1.29 -3.13
CA ASN A 62 10.65 -1.40 -4.50
C ASN A 62 9.45 -2.36 -4.52
N PRO A 63 8.34 -2.05 -5.22
CA PRO A 63 7.21 -2.95 -5.33
C PRO A 63 7.57 -4.18 -6.16
N GLN A 64 7.32 -5.37 -5.61
CA GLN A 64 7.60 -6.67 -6.25
C GLN A 64 6.35 -7.48 -6.57
N LEU A 65 5.24 -7.26 -5.84
CA LEU A 65 3.96 -7.91 -6.10
C LEU A 65 2.84 -6.89 -5.92
N ARG A 66 1.89 -6.88 -6.85
CA ARG A 66 0.64 -6.10 -6.73
C ARG A 66 -0.55 -6.99 -7.03
N LEU A 67 -1.54 -6.96 -6.14
CA LEU A 67 -2.87 -7.54 -6.33
C LEU A 67 -3.86 -6.38 -6.41
N GLU A 68 -4.68 -6.33 -7.45
CA GLU A 68 -5.58 -5.20 -7.68
C GLU A 68 -6.95 -5.67 -8.17
N VAL A 69 -7.99 -4.96 -7.72
CA VAL A 69 -9.35 -5.03 -8.29
C VAL A 69 -9.76 -3.62 -8.69
N SER A 70 -10.02 -3.41 -9.99
CA SER A 70 -10.48 -2.12 -10.49
C SER A 70 -11.90 -1.81 -10.03
N LYS A 71 -12.30 -0.53 -10.13
CA LYS A 71 -13.67 -0.08 -9.83
C LYS A 71 -14.76 -0.85 -10.61
N ASP A 72 -14.42 -1.40 -11.77
CA ASP A 72 -15.33 -2.11 -12.66
C ASP A 72 -15.25 -3.64 -12.44
N GLY A 73 -14.50 -4.09 -11.41
CA GLY A 73 -14.38 -5.48 -10.99
C GLY A 73 -13.30 -6.29 -11.70
N GLN A 74 -12.48 -5.67 -12.56
CA GLN A 74 -11.39 -6.38 -13.25
C GLN A 74 -10.26 -6.67 -12.27
N THR A 75 -9.77 -7.90 -12.27
CA THR A 75 -8.66 -8.33 -11.40
C THR A 75 -7.32 -8.23 -12.14
N ARG A 76 -6.28 -7.83 -11.42
CA ARG A 76 -4.91 -7.79 -11.95
C ARG A 76 -3.92 -8.28 -10.90
N VAL A 77 -2.92 -9.04 -11.36
CA VAL A 77 -1.78 -9.44 -10.56
C VAL A 77 -0.51 -9.10 -11.34
N GLU A 78 0.39 -8.34 -10.74
CA GLU A 78 1.69 -7.99 -11.30
C GLU A 78 2.81 -8.61 -10.45
N GLY A 79 3.97 -8.88 -11.06
CA GLY A 79 5.15 -9.37 -10.35
C GLY A 79 5.21 -10.88 -10.15
N VAL A 80 4.30 -11.64 -10.77
CA VAL A 80 4.34 -13.12 -10.80
C VAL A 80 4.91 -13.63 -12.12
N THR A 81 5.67 -14.73 -12.05
CA THR A 81 6.20 -15.43 -13.23
C THR A 81 5.81 -16.91 -13.17
N PRO A 82 5.20 -17.50 -14.23
CA PRO A 82 4.73 -16.82 -15.43
C PRO A 82 3.58 -15.86 -15.14
N ALA A 83 3.32 -14.92 -16.07
CA ALA A 83 2.21 -14.00 -15.94
C ALA A 83 0.88 -14.75 -15.73
N PRO A 84 -0.09 -14.17 -14.99
CA PRO A 84 -1.36 -14.83 -14.75
C PRO A 84 -2.09 -15.13 -16.07
N ALA A 85 -2.74 -16.29 -16.15
CA ALA A 85 -3.61 -16.59 -17.28
C ALA A 85 -4.77 -15.57 -17.31
N ILE A 86 -4.94 -14.88 -18.44
CA ILE A 86 -6.10 -14.02 -18.70
C ILE A 86 -7.33 -14.94 -18.72
N ARG A 87 -8.30 -14.69 -17.84
CA ARG A 87 -9.59 -15.40 -17.81
C ARG A 87 -10.67 -14.55 -18.43
#